data_AF-A0A372QNJ2-F1
#
_entry.id   AF-A0A372QNJ2-F1
#
_cell.length_a   1.000
_cell.length_b   1.000
_cell.length_c   1.000
_cell.angle_alpha   90.00
_cell.angle_beta   90.00
_cell.angle_gamma   90.00
#
_symmetry.space_group_name_H-M   'P 1'
#
loop_
_entity.id
_entity.type
_entity.pdbx_description
1 polymer ?
#
loop_
_entity_poly.entity_id
_entity_poly.type
_entity_poly.pdbx_seq_one_letter_code
_entity_poly.pdbx_strand_id
1 'polypeptide(L)'
;WYSAIDTLAKLHSVDYKAIGLENYGKSSGFYSRQFRSLVKVSTIQANIKDENGSEVGPLPRLDDMIRWFKKNEVDDETTIVHGDFKLDNLIFHPTEPKVIGVLDWELSTIGHPLSDLANLLMNFYTKENDSEKMIGLLDIPDLPIPSANELIKLYCEKSKRDYPIHKFEFCVVFSFFRLAVITQGIAARIARNQASSAQAKAYAKMFKPTMIRGLEIMDECGDLSPKGKL
;
A
#
# COMPACT_ATOMS: atom_id res chain seq x y z
N TRP A 1 13.04 -1.05 12.33
CA TRP A 1 13.16 -0.55 10.95
C TRP A 1 14.28 -1.21 10.15
N TYR A 2 15.57 -1.05 10.49
CA TYR A 2 16.66 -1.66 9.70
C TYR A 2 16.52 -3.18 9.50
N SER A 3 16.24 -3.94 10.58
CA SER A 3 16.03 -5.39 10.44
C SER A 3 14.78 -5.75 9.62
N ALA A 4 13.75 -4.91 9.60
CA ALA A 4 12.57 -5.13 8.77
C ALA A 4 12.91 -4.92 7.28
N ILE A 5 13.67 -3.88 6.94
CA ILE A 5 14.16 -3.63 5.59
C ILE A 5 15.10 -4.75 5.12
N ASP A 6 16.02 -5.19 5.97
CA ASP A 6 16.93 -6.31 5.67
C ASP A 6 16.15 -7.61 5.42
N THR A 7 15.12 -7.89 6.22
CA THR A 7 14.25 -9.05 6.04
C THR A 7 13.47 -8.96 4.73
N LEU A 8 12.92 -7.79 4.41
CA LEU A 8 12.18 -7.57 3.17
C LEU A 8 13.09 -7.73 1.94
N ALA A 9 14.28 -7.14 1.96
CA ALA A 9 15.25 -7.27 0.88
C ALA A 9 15.69 -8.74 0.68
N LYS A 10 15.88 -9.50 1.77
CA LYS A 10 16.16 -10.94 1.72
C LYS A 10 15.02 -11.72 1.08
N LEU A 11 13.77 -11.45 1.48
CA LEU A 11 12.59 -12.06 0.87
C LEU A 11 12.55 -11.81 -0.64
N HIS A 12 12.72 -10.55 -1.04
CA HIS A 12 12.70 -10.17 -2.46
C HIS A 12 13.88 -10.71 -3.27
N SER A 13 14.94 -11.18 -2.63
CA SER A 13 16.12 -11.77 -3.28
C SER A 13 16.01 -13.29 -3.45
N VAL A 14 14.94 -13.93 -2.96
CA VAL A 14 14.72 -15.37 -3.13
C VAL A 14 14.43 -15.69 -4.60
N ASP A 15 15.19 -16.61 -5.18
CA ASP A 15 14.85 -17.20 -6.47
C ASP A 15 13.66 -18.14 -6.30
N TYR A 16 12.46 -17.59 -6.50
CA TYR A 16 11.21 -18.31 -6.36
C TYR A 16 11.09 -19.49 -7.32
N LYS A 17 11.80 -19.48 -8.46
CA LYS A 17 11.80 -20.60 -9.40
C LYS A 17 12.66 -21.74 -8.87
N ALA A 18 13.84 -21.43 -8.35
CA ALA A 18 14.74 -22.42 -7.76
C ALA A 18 14.12 -23.17 -6.56
N ILE A 19 13.17 -22.55 -5.84
CA ILE A 19 12.44 -23.19 -4.74
C ILE A 19 11.05 -23.74 -5.13
N GLY A 20 10.75 -23.84 -6.43
CA GLY A 20 9.52 -24.49 -6.92
C GLY A 20 8.24 -23.64 -6.84
N LEU A 21 8.34 -22.32 -6.69
CA LEU A 21 7.21 -21.39 -6.63
C LEU A 21 6.96 -20.65 -7.97
N GLU A 22 7.47 -21.17 -9.09
CA GLU A 22 7.29 -20.55 -10.41
C GLU A 22 5.81 -20.35 -10.80
N ASN A 23 4.92 -21.23 -10.33
CA ASN A 23 3.49 -21.22 -10.60
C ASN A 23 2.65 -20.67 -9.44
N TYR A 24 3.29 -20.08 -8.42
CA TYR A 24 2.61 -19.56 -7.23
C TYR A 24 1.79 -18.29 -7.52
N GLY A 25 2.15 -17.55 -8.56
CA GLY A 25 1.44 -16.36 -9.01
C GLY A 25 1.75 -16.05 -10.47
N LYS A 26 1.12 -15.01 -11.01
CA LYS A 26 1.37 -14.58 -12.39
C LYS A 26 2.65 -13.74 -12.46
N SER A 27 3.55 -14.14 -13.36
CA SER A 27 4.90 -13.58 -13.49
C SER A 27 5.02 -12.25 -14.25
N SER A 28 3.92 -11.57 -14.65
CA SER A 28 4.04 -10.28 -15.36
C SER A 28 2.83 -9.34 -15.31
N GLY A 29 3.08 -8.04 -15.16
CA GLY A 29 2.10 -6.96 -15.14
C GLY A 29 1.41 -6.85 -13.79
N PHE A 30 2.16 -6.98 -12.69
CA PHE A 30 1.59 -7.01 -11.33
C PHE A 30 0.70 -5.79 -11.05
N TYR A 31 1.22 -4.58 -11.23
CA TYR A 31 0.48 -3.34 -10.94
C TYR A 31 -0.73 -3.18 -11.85
N SER A 32 -0.56 -3.30 -13.17
CA SER A 32 -1.64 -3.30 -14.15
C SER A 32 -2.80 -4.25 -13.81
N ARG A 33 -2.50 -5.49 -13.37
CA ARG A 33 -3.53 -6.47 -12.95
C ARG A 33 -4.21 -6.07 -11.64
N GLN A 34 -3.41 -5.73 -10.62
CA GLN A 34 -3.93 -5.34 -9.31
C GLN A 34 -4.81 -4.11 -9.42
N PHE A 35 -4.35 -3.08 -10.11
CA PHE A 35 -5.07 -1.83 -10.32
C PHE A 35 -6.42 -2.07 -11.01
N ARG A 36 -6.45 -2.86 -12.08
CA ARG A 36 -7.72 -3.23 -12.77
C ARG A 36 -8.70 -3.95 -11.85
N SER A 37 -8.20 -4.90 -11.04
CA SER A 37 -9.03 -5.63 -10.08
C SER A 37 -9.61 -4.70 -9.02
N LEU A 38 -8.77 -3.84 -8.44
CA LEU A 38 -9.13 -2.90 -7.39
C LEU A 38 -10.13 -1.83 -7.88
N VAL A 39 -9.97 -1.31 -9.10
CA VAL A 39 -10.96 -0.40 -9.73
C VAL A 39 -12.33 -1.09 -9.82
N LYS A 40 -12.38 -2.32 -10.35
CA LYS A 40 -13.63 -3.09 -10.44
C LYS A 40 -14.27 -3.31 -9.06
N VAL A 41 -13.46 -3.67 -8.06
CA VAL A 41 -13.91 -3.89 -6.69
C VAL A 41 -14.48 -2.59 -6.10
N SER A 42 -13.79 -1.46 -6.24
CA SER A 42 -14.26 -0.15 -5.75
C SER A 42 -15.57 0.27 -6.42
N THR A 43 -15.71 0.09 -7.74
CA THR A 43 -16.97 0.37 -8.43
C THR A 43 -18.13 -0.46 -7.88
N ILE A 44 -17.91 -1.74 -7.60
CA ILE A 44 -18.96 -2.61 -7.01
C ILE A 44 -19.28 -2.15 -5.58
N GLN A 45 -18.27 -1.89 -4.76
CA GLN A 45 -18.42 -1.49 -3.36
C GLN A 45 -19.14 -0.14 -3.22
N ALA A 46 -18.87 0.81 -4.12
CA ALA A 46 -19.50 2.13 -4.13
C ALA A 46 -21.02 2.07 -4.25
N ASN A 47 -21.54 1.10 -5.04
CA ASN A 47 -22.97 0.94 -5.31
C ASN A 47 -23.72 0.14 -4.22
N ILE A 48 -23.02 -0.31 -3.17
CA ILE A 48 -23.68 -1.03 -2.07
C ILE A 48 -24.47 -0.06 -1.22
N LYS A 49 -25.73 -0.40 -0.96
CA LYS A 49 -26.66 0.42 -0.18
C LYS A 49 -26.80 -0.11 1.24
N ASP A 50 -26.92 0.82 2.18
CA ASP A 50 -27.33 0.50 3.55
C ASP A 50 -28.85 0.26 3.66
N GLU A 51 -29.32 -0.01 4.88
CA GLU A 51 -30.73 -0.23 5.19
C GLU A 51 -31.64 0.96 4.85
N ASN A 52 -31.08 2.17 4.79
CA ASN A 52 -31.79 3.39 4.42
C ASN A 52 -31.73 3.68 2.91
N GLY A 53 -31.11 2.79 2.13
CA GLY A 53 -30.94 2.94 0.68
C GLY A 53 -29.80 3.87 0.28
N SER A 54 -28.96 4.32 1.21
CA SER A 54 -27.81 5.19 0.95
C SER A 54 -26.60 4.38 0.49
N GLU A 55 -25.99 4.81 -0.60
CA GLU A 55 -24.80 4.17 -1.16
C GLU A 55 -23.55 4.47 -0.34
N VAL A 56 -22.64 3.49 -0.22
CA VAL A 56 -21.29 3.69 0.36
C VAL A 56 -20.57 4.85 -0.33
N GLY A 57 -20.73 4.94 -1.66
CA GLY A 57 -20.22 6.02 -2.48
C GLY A 57 -18.83 5.75 -3.05
N PRO A 58 -18.44 6.53 -4.08
CA PRO A 58 -17.21 6.33 -4.83
C PRO A 58 -15.96 6.81 -4.09
N LEU A 59 -14.80 6.32 -4.54
CA LEU A 59 -13.51 6.91 -4.20
C LEU A 59 -13.37 8.28 -4.90
N PRO A 60 -12.87 9.33 -4.21
CA PRO A 60 -12.60 10.62 -4.82
C PRO A 60 -11.67 10.52 -6.05
N ARG A 61 -11.96 11.30 -7.10
CA ARG A 61 -11.11 11.44 -8.31
C ARG A 61 -10.60 10.11 -8.91
N LEU A 62 -11.40 9.04 -8.86
CA LEU A 62 -10.99 7.72 -9.38
C LEU A 62 -10.56 7.75 -10.85
N ASP A 63 -11.24 8.55 -11.69
CA ASP A 63 -10.88 8.68 -13.11
C ASP A 63 -9.53 9.37 -13.34
N ASP A 64 -9.15 10.33 -12.49
CA ASP A 64 -7.82 10.95 -12.52
C ASP A 64 -6.75 9.91 -12.17
N MET A 65 -7.00 9.13 -11.11
CA MET A 65 -6.12 8.05 -10.68
C MET A 65 -5.92 7.03 -11.81
N ILE A 66 -7.00 6.61 -12.48
CA ILE A 66 -6.91 5.66 -13.62
C ILE A 66 -6.03 6.21 -14.74
N ARG A 67 -6.21 7.49 -15.12
CA ARG A 67 -5.38 8.12 -16.16
C ARG A 67 -3.92 8.20 -15.76
N TRP A 68 -3.65 8.61 -14.53
CA TRP A 68 -2.30 8.75 -14.01
C TRP A 68 -1.57 7.40 -13.94
N PHE A 69 -2.23 6.36 -13.41
CA PHE A 69 -1.68 5.01 -13.34
C PHE A 69 -1.26 4.47 -14.71
N LYS A 70 -2.10 4.66 -15.72
CA LYS A 70 -1.80 4.21 -17.09
C LYS A 70 -0.59 4.92 -17.70
N LYS A 71 -0.34 6.18 -17.32
CA LYS A 71 0.78 6.98 -17.83
C LYS A 71 2.08 6.68 -17.08
N ASN A 72 2.00 6.41 -15.78
CA ASN A 72 3.13 6.42 -14.87
C ASN A 72 3.55 5.05 -14.34
N GLU A 73 2.96 3.96 -14.82
CA GLU A 73 3.35 2.60 -14.44
C GLU A 73 4.87 2.40 -14.49
N VAL A 74 5.39 1.75 -13.45
CA VAL A 74 6.80 1.35 -13.35
C VAL A 74 7.07 0.13 -14.22
N ASP A 75 8.33 -0.09 -14.57
CA ASP A 75 8.75 -1.29 -15.29
C ASP A 75 8.39 -2.55 -14.49
N ASP A 76 8.05 -3.62 -15.22
CA ASP A 76 7.61 -4.86 -14.60
C ASP A 76 8.79 -5.65 -14.02
N GLU A 77 8.60 -6.16 -12.81
CA GLU A 77 9.57 -6.94 -12.06
C GLU A 77 8.81 -7.94 -11.19
N THR A 78 9.38 -9.13 -10.97
CA THR A 78 8.72 -10.15 -10.16
C THR A 78 9.63 -10.83 -9.14
N THR A 79 9.12 -10.93 -7.92
CA THR A 79 9.66 -11.73 -6.83
C THR A 79 8.51 -12.26 -5.97
N ILE A 80 8.82 -12.97 -4.89
CA ILE A 80 7.85 -13.29 -3.83
C ILE A 80 7.51 -11.98 -3.13
N VAL A 81 6.23 -11.58 -3.19
CA VAL A 81 5.69 -10.50 -2.37
C VAL A 81 4.84 -11.10 -1.27
N HIS A 82 5.03 -10.60 -0.06
CA HIS A 82 4.22 -10.95 1.10
C HIS A 82 2.78 -10.43 0.95
N GLY A 83 2.60 -9.26 0.34
CA GLY A 83 1.30 -8.64 0.09
C GLY A 83 0.75 -7.86 1.27
N ASP A 84 1.11 -8.18 2.52
CA ASP A 84 0.79 -7.37 3.71
C ASP A 84 2.02 -7.16 4.60
N PHE A 85 3.17 -6.84 3.99
CA PHE A 85 4.40 -6.64 4.76
C PHE A 85 4.33 -5.33 5.57
N LYS A 86 4.20 -5.45 6.88
CA LYS A 86 4.14 -4.34 7.85
C LYS A 86 4.70 -4.78 9.19
N LEU A 87 5.05 -3.83 10.05
CA LEU A 87 5.67 -4.12 11.35
C LEU A 87 4.84 -5.07 12.23
N ASP A 88 3.50 -4.97 12.18
CA ASP A 88 2.59 -5.82 12.97
C ASP A 88 2.65 -7.31 12.59
N ASN A 89 3.10 -7.61 11.37
CA ASN A 89 3.26 -8.98 10.85
C ASN A 89 4.68 -9.53 11.03
N LEU A 90 5.55 -8.82 11.77
CA LEU A 90 6.91 -9.25 12.07
C LEU A 90 7.04 -9.69 13.52
N ILE A 91 7.64 -10.86 13.75
CA ILE A 91 8.07 -11.28 15.08
C ILE A 91 9.48 -10.78 15.30
N PHE A 92 9.69 -10.04 16.38
CA PHE A 92 11.00 -9.58 16.81
C PHE A 92 11.58 -10.47 17.90
N HIS A 93 12.91 -10.57 17.94
CA HIS A 93 13.61 -11.21 19.03
C HIS A 93 13.27 -10.52 20.36
N PRO A 94 13.01 -11.25 21.47
CA PRO A 94 12.60 -10.65 22.74
C PRO A 94 13.55 -9.60 23.32
N THR A 95 14.84 -9.67 22.97
CA THR A 95 15.89 -8.80 23.55
C THR A 95 16.81 -8.14 22.51
N GLU A 96 16.63 -8.43 21.21
CA GLU A 96 17.51 -7.90 20.16
C GLU A 96 16.67 -7.25 19.06
N PRO A 97 17.15 -6.19 18.38
CA PRO A 97 16.41 -5.50 17.32
C PRO A 97 16.45 -6.27 16.00
N LYS A 98 16.07 -7.56 16.03
CA LYS A 98 16.12 -8.51 14.92
C LYS A 98 14.75 -9.10 14.67
N VAL A 99 14.34 -9.14 13.41
CA VAL A 99 13.19 -9.91 12.95
C VAL A 99 13.57 -11.39 12.93
N ILE A 100 12.75 -12.23 13.57
CA ILE A 100 12.91 -13.68 13.67
C ILE A 100 11.75 -14.46 13.03
N GLY A 101 10.73 -13.77 12.54
CA GLY A 101 9.61 -14.39 11.84
C GLY A 101 8.79 -13.37 11.05
N VAL A 102 8.17 -13.84 9.96
CA VAL A 102 7.20 -13.10 9.15
C VAL A 102 5.92 -13.91 9.15
N LEU A 103 4.81 -13.29 9.55
CA LEU A 103 3.49 -13.91 9.72
C LEU A 103 2.53 -13.47 8.62
N ASP A 104 1.42 -14.20 8.49
CA ASP A 104 0.27 -13.82 7.67
C ASP A 104 0.52 -13.79 6.14
N TRP A 105 0.92 -14.95 5.61
CA TRP A 105 1.25 -15.14 4.19
C TRP A 105 0.03 -15.30 3.28
N GLU A 106 -1.19 -15.09 3.75
CA GLU A 106 -2.42 -15.40 2.98
C GLU A 106 -2.58 -14.56 1.71
N LEU A 107 -1.99 -13.36 1.69
CA LEU A 107 -1.99 -12.45 0.54
C LEU A 107 -0.73 -12.57 -0.34
N SER A 108 0.19 -13.47 0.00
CA SER A 108 1.46 -13.57 -0.70
C SER A 108 1.28 -14.15 -2.10
N THR A 109 2.14 -13.71 -3.02
CA THR A 109 2.09 -14.11 -4.43
C THR A 109 3.41 -13.80 -5.13
N ILE A 110 3.46 -14.06 -6.44
CA ILE A 110 4.51 -13.51 -7.32
C ILE A 110 4.06 -12.13 -7.81
N GLY A 111 4.85 -11.10 -7.50
CA GLY A 111 4.48 -9.72 -7.73
C GLY A 111 5.66 -8.75 -7.69
N HIS A 112 5.35 -7.47 -7.75
CA HIS A 112 6.37 -6.43 -7.83
C HIS A 112 6.92 -6.09 -6.42
N PRO A 113 8.24 -6.19 -6.18
CA PRO A 113 8.84 -6.02 -4.84
C PRO A 113 8.54 -4.66 -4.21
N LEU A 114 8.51 -3.60 -5.03
CA LEU A 114 8.20 -2.25 -4.53
C LEU A 114 6.81 -2.12 -3.90
N SER A 115 5.88 -3.04 -4.14
CA SER A 115 4.56 -2.99 -3.51
C SER A 115 4.64 -3.23 -2.01
N ASP A 116 5.45 -4.20 -1.56
CA ASP A 116 5.68 -4.43 -0.13
C ASP A 116 6.53 -3.32 0.50
N LEU A 117 7.53 -2.80 -0.22
CA LEU A 117 8.34 -1.69 0.28
C LEU A 117 7.49 -0.43 0.50
N ALA A 118 6.65 -0.09 -0.47
CA ALA A 118 5.74 1.05 -0.36
C ALA A 118 4.69 0.84 0.75
N ASN A 119 4.17 -0.38 0.90
CA ASN A 119 3.25 -0.72 2.00
C ASN A 119 3.92 -0.55 3.37
N LEU A 120 5.15 -1.05 3.54
CA LEU A 120 5.91 -0.92 4.79
C LEU A 120 6.21 0.54 5.13
N LEU A 121 6.48 1.37 4.12
CA LEU A 121 6.86 2.78 4.31
C LEU A 121 5.67 3.75 4.31
N MET A 122 4.44 3.28 4.08
CA MET A 122 3.25 4.13 3.92
C MET A 122 3.02 5.11 5.08
N ASN A 123 3.37 4.74 6.32
CA ASN A 123 3.26 5.61 7.48
C ASN A 123 4.15 6.85 7.37
N PHE A 124 5.32 6.76 6.72
CA PHE A 124 6.19 7.92 6.45
C PHE A 124 5.60 8.90 5.43
N TYR A 125 4.57 8.49 4.69
CA TYR A 125 3.86 9.31 3.72
C TYR A 125 2.51 9.76 4.24
N THR A 126 2.19 9.52 5.52
CA THR A 126 0.90 9.89 6.14
C THR A 126 1.16 10.89 7.25
N LYS A 127 0.42 12.00 7.31
CA LYS A 127 0.54 12.96 8.40
C LYS A 127 -0.12 12.43 9.66
N GLU A 128 0.43 12.81 10.80
CA GLU A 128 -0.29 12.67 12.06
C GLU A 128 -1.57 13.52 11.94
N ASN A 129 -2.73 12.92 12.20
CA ASN A 129 -4.07 13.54 12.18
C ASN A 129 -4.88 13.53 10.86
N ASP A 130 -4.48 12.79 9.80
CA ASP A 130 -5.28 12.67 8.55
C ASP A 130 -6.50 11.71 8.65
N SER A 131 -6.58 10.89 9.70
CA SER A 131 -7.80 10.17 10.11
C SER A 131 -7.56 9.58 11.49
N GLU A 132 -8.59 9.48 12.35
CA GLU A 132 -8.51 9.06 13.76
C GLU A 132 -7.84 7.67 14.02
N LYS A 133 -7.36 6.97 12.99
CA LYS A 133 -6.71 5.65 13.08
C LYS A 133 -5.54 5.39 12.12
N MET A 134 -5.11 6.32 11.28
CA MET A 134 -3.84 6.13 10.56
C MET A 134 -2.68 6.62 11.43
N ILE A 135 -1.69 5.74 11.65
CA ILE A 135 -0.43 6.12 12.28
C ILE A 135 0.41 6.82 11.20
N GLY A 136 0.48 8.15 11.28
CA GLY A 136 1.34 8.95 10.42
C GLY A 136 2.70 9.23 11.07
N LEU A 137 3.75 9.27 10.26
CA LEU A 137 5.12 9.64 10.65
C LEU A 137 5.63 10.84 9.85
N LEU A 138 4.85 11.34 8.90
CA LEU A 138 5.22 12.49 8.08
C LEU A 138 5.21 13.76 8.94
N ASP A 139 6.22 14.61 8.73
CA ASP A 139 6.40 15.92 9.38
C ASP A 139 6.52 15.87 10.92
N ILE A 140 6.73 14.68 11.52
CA ILE A 140 7.02 14.58 12.96
C ILE A 140 8.50 14.90 13.20
N PRO A 141 8.83 15.98 13.94
CA PRO A 141 10.21 16.33 14.23
C PRO A 141 10.84 15.35 15.23
N ASP A 142 12.16 15.20 15.15
CA ASP A 142 12.99 14.49 16.13
C ASP A 142 12.58 13.04 16.44
N LEU A 143 12.05 12.34 15.44
CA LEU A 143 11.73 10.92 15.55
C LEU A 143 12.99 10.07 15.79
N PRO A 144 13.03 9.19 16.81
CA PRO A 144 14.17 8.31 17.07
C PRO A 144 14.19 7.09 16.13
N ILE A 145 13.79 7.27 14.87
CA ILE A 145 13.76 6.26 13.82
C ILE A 145 14.37 6.81 12.52
N PRO A 146 14.89 5.95 11.64
CA PRO A 146 15.46 6.41 10.37
C PRO A 146 14.37 7.01 9.48
N SER A 147 14.75 7.97 8.64
CA SER A 147 13.88 8.54 7.62
C SER A 147 13.51 7.50 6.55
N ALA A 148 12.39 7.71 5.85
CA ALA A 148 12.02 6.87 4.70
C ALA A 148 13.15 6.78 3.67
N ASN A 149 13.84 7.89 3.40
CA ASN A 149 14.94 7.92 2.43
C ASN A 149 16.14 7.05 2.86
N GLU A 150 16.49 7.04 4.16
CA GLU A 150 17.52 6.14 4.68
C GLU A 150 17.12 4.67 4.56
N LEU A 151 15.85 4.35 4.83
CA LEU A 151 15.33 2.99 4.69
C LEU A 151 15.27 2.54 3.23
N ILE A 152 14.92 3.42 2.30
CA ILE A 152 14.95 3.15 0.85
C ILE A 152 16.38 2.90 0.37
N LYS A 153 17.35 3.73 0.80
CA LYS A 153 18.78 3.51 0.48
C LYS A 153 19.26 2.14 0.97
N LEU A 154 18.93 1.79 2.22
CA LEU A 154 19.28 0.48 2.78
C LEU A 154 18.62 -0.65 1.98
N TYR A 155 17.35 -0.51 1.62
CA TYR A 155 16.65 -1.50 0.79
C TYR A 155 17.37 -1.70 -0.54
N CYS A 156 17.69 -0.62 -1.27
CA CYS A 156 18.43 -0.67 -2.52
C CYS A 156 19.77 -1.39 -2.38
N GLU A 157 20.55 -1.06 -1.34
CA GLU A 157 21.83 -1.72 -1.05
C GLU A 157 21.66 -3.23 -0.85
N LYS A 158 20.70 -3.63 0.00
CA LYS A 158 20.48 -5.05 0.35
C LYS A 158 19.85 -5.85 -0.78
N SER A 159 18.99 -5.24 -1.59
CA SER A 159 18.35 -5.87 -2.75
C SER A 159 19.17 -5.73 -4.04
N LYS A 160 20.39 -5.17 -3.98
CA LYS A 160 21.26 -4.92 -5.15
C LYS A 160 20.55 -4.14 -6.27
N ARG A 161 19.77 -3.13 -5.89
CA ARG A 161 19.06 -2.23 -6.80
C ARG A 161 19.70 -0.84 -6.79
N ASP A 162 19.60 -0.14 -7.92
CA ASP A 162 20.04 1.25 -8.02
C ASP A 162 19.24 2.20 -7.12
N TYR A 163 19.91 3.25 -6.65
CA TYR A 163 19.29 4.35 -5.91
C TYR A 163 19.59 5.67 -6.65
N PRO A 164 18.59 6.57 -6.84
CA PRO A 164 17.21 6.47 -6.39
C PRO A 164 16.36 5.48 -7.20
N ILE A 165 15.30 4.94 -6.57
CA ILE A 165 14.34 4.07 -7.24
C ILE A 165 13.47 4.94 -8.16
N HIS A 166 13.50 4.66 -9.47
CA HIS A 166 12.71 5.39 -10.45
C HIS A 166 11.20 5.27 -10.14
N LYS A 167 10.49 6.41 -10.09
CA LYS A 167 9.04 6.51 -9.85
C LYS A 167 8.57 5.75 -8.59
N PHE A 168 9.32 5.81 -7.49
CA PHE A 168 8.90 5.14 -6.25
C PHE A 168 7.55 5.64 -5.73
N GLU A 169 7.24 6.92 -5.98
CA GLU A 169 5.97 7.57 -5.64
C GLU A 169 4.77 6.87 -6.30
N PHE A 170 4.93 6.27 -7.49
CA PHE A 170 3.91 5.42 -8.10
C PHE A 170 3.51 4.24 -7.19
N CYS A 171 4.49 3.60 -6.57
CA CYS A 171 4.27 2.48 -5.67
C CYS A 171 3.59 2.92 -4.36
N VAL A 172 3.93 4.13 -3.88
CA VAL A 172 3.31 4.75 -2.71
C VAL A 172 1.84 5.09 -2.99
N VAL A 173 1.55 5.80 -4.09
CA VAL A 173 0.17 6.12 -4.51
C VAL A 173 -0.66 4.84 -4.69
N PHE A 174 -0.06 3.78 -5.26
CA PHE A 174 -0.74 2.48 -5.37
C PHE A 174 -1.11 1.89 -4.01
N SER A 175 -0.23 2.01 -3.01
CA SER A 175 -0.47 1.51 -1.66
C SER A 175 -1.64 2.23 -1.00
N PHE A 176 -1.73 3.56 -1.14
CA PHE A 176 -2.89 4.35 -0.69
C PHE A 176 -4.17 3.97 -1.42
N PHE A 177 -4.13 3.84 -2.75
CA PHE A 177 -5.30 3.41 -3.52
C PHE A 177 -5.79 2.03 -3.07
N ARG A 178 -4.87 1.06 -2.89
CA ARG A 178 -5.20 -0.28 -2.40
C ARG A 178 -5.83 -0.23 -1.01
N LEU A 179 -5.27 0.54 -0.08
CA LEU A 179 -5.82 0.68 1.27
C LEU A 179 -7.20 1.34 1.26
N ALA A 180 -7.41 2.34 0.39
CA ALA A 180 -8.71 2.97 0.20
C ALA A 180 -9.77 1.96 -0.26
N VAL A 181 -9.45 1.10 -1.22
CA VAL A 181 -10.37 0.04 -1.69
C VAL A 181 -10.65 -0.99 -0.59
N ILE A 182 -9.64 -1.37 0.21
CA ILE A 182 -9.82 -2.32 1.33
C ILE A 182 -10.78 -1.73 2.37
N THR A 183 -10.56 -0.47 2.77
CA THR A 183 -11.38 0.22 3.77
C THR A 183 -12.77 0.57 3.25
N GLN A 184 -12.93 0.82 1.94
CA GLN A 184 -14.24 0.94 1.28
C GLN A 184 -15.00 -0.40 1.33
N GLY A 185 -14.29 -1.52 1.19
CA GLY A 185 -14.86 -2.85 1.35
C GLY A 185 -15.38 -3.11 2.77
N ILE A 186 -14.72 -2.57 3.79
CA ILE A 186 -15.22 -2.59 5.17
C ILE A 186 -16.52 -1.78 5.26
N ALA A 187 -16.56 -0.57 4.67
CA ALA A 187 -17.78 0.25 4.63
C ALA A 187 -18.94 -0.48 3.94
N ALA A 188 -18.68 -1.16 2.82
CA ALA A 188 -19.69 -1.96 2.12
C ALA A 188 -20.18 -3.17 2.92
N ARG A 189 -19.31 -3.82 3.72
CA ARG A 189 -19.74 -4.88 4.65
C ARG A 189 -20.60 -4.33 5.79
N ILE A 190 -20.29 -3.14 6.31
CA ILE A 190 -21.13 -2.48 7.31
C ILE A 190 -22.50 -2.14 6.74
N ALA A 191 -22.56 -1.58 5.53
CA ALA A 191 -23.83 -1.27 4.86
C ALA A 191 -24.73 -2.52 4.69
N ARG A 192 -24.12 -3.70 4.54
CA ARG A 192 -24.82 -5.01 4.47
C ARG A 192 -25.07 -5.67 5.83
N ASN A 193 -24.79 -4.99 6.95
CA ASN A 193 -24.86 -5.58 8.29
C ASN A 193 -23.98 -6.84 8.47
N GLN A 194 -22.89 -6.96 7.71
CA GLN A 194 -21.92 -8.06 7.78
C GLN A 194 -20.72 -7.75 8.70
N ALA A 195 -20.62 -6.51 9.19
CA ALA A 195 -19.62 -6.07 10.16
C ALA A 195 -20.20 -4.95 11.03
N SER A 196 -19.96 -4.98 12.35
CA SER A 196 -20.57 -4.01 13.29
C SER A 196 -19.64 -3.51 14.40
N SER A 197 -18.42 -4.04 14.50
CA SER A 197 -17.49 -3.66 15.57
C SER A 197 -17.09 -2.17 15.49
N ALA A 198 -16.81 -1.55 16.63
CA ALA A 198 -16.35 -0.15 16.68
C ALA A 198 -15.08 0.06 15.84
N GLN A 199 -14.21 -0.96 15.80
CA GLN A 199 -13.02 -0.95 14.96
C GLN A 199 -13.37 -0.97 13.45
N ALA A 200 -14.31 -1.81 13.02
CA ALA A 200 -14.77 -1.84 11.64
C ALA A 200 -15.38 -0.49 11.23
N LYS A 201 -16.20 0.14 12.09
CA LYS A 201 -16.79 1.47 11.84
C LYS A 201 -15.73 2.54 11.65
N ALA A 202 -14.65 2.49 12.42
CA ALA A 202 -13.56 3.44 12.27
C ALA A 202 -12.79 3.20 10.95
N TYR A 203 -12.45 1.95 10.60
CA TYR A 203 -11.80 1.64 9.33
C TYR A 203 -12.65 2.02 8.12
N ALA A 204 -13.97 1.83 8.20
CA ALA A 204 -14.89 2.21 7.13
C ALA A 204 -14.90 3.72 6.84
N LYS A 205 -14.54 4.58 7.79
CA LYS A 205 -14.45 6.03 7.55
C LYS A 205 -13.16 6.44 6.84
N MET A 206 -12.16 5.55 6.77
CA MET A 206 -10.82 5.89 6.29
C MET A 206 -10.67 5.90 4.76
N PHE A 207 -11.59 5.31 4.00
CA PHE A 207 -11.34 5.12 2.56
C PHE A 207 -11.23 6.43 1.77
N LYS A 208 -12.04 7.45 2.09
CA LYS A 208 -11.94 8.76 1.42
C LYS A 208 -10.66 9.52 1.83
N PRO A 209 -10.35 9.69 3.14
CA PRO A 209 -9.08 10.29 3.55
C PRO A 209 -7.85 9.58 2.97
N THR A 210 -7.84 8.24 2.98
CA THR A 210 -6.75 7.44 2.41
C THR A 210 -6.58 7.70 0.92
N MET A 211 -7.68 7.74 0.16
CA MET A 211 -7.64 8.08 -1.26
C MET A 211 -7.14 9.51 -1.48
N ILE A 212 -7.59 10.47 -0.68
CA ILE A 212 -7.15 11.87 -0.76
C ILE A 212 -5.65 11.98 -0.57
N ARG A 213 -5.07 11.29 0.43
CA ARG A 213 -3.62 11.32 0.62
C ARG A 213 -2.85 10.75 -0.58
N GLY A 214 -3.33 9.67 -1.17
CA GLY A 214 -2.77 9.14 -2.42
C GLY A 214 -2.85 10.14 -3.58
N LEU A 215 -3.96 10.90 -3.68
CA LEU A 215 -4.14 11.94 -4.71
C LEU A 215 -3.21 13.14 -4.49
N GLU A 216 -2.95 13.54 -3.25
CA GLU A 216 -2.00 14.61 -2.95
C GLU A 216 -0.59 14.26 -3.41
N ILE A 217 -0.11 13.05 -3.10
CA ILE A 217 1.20 12.56 -3.56
C ILE A 217 1.24 12.50 -5.09
N MET A 218 0.15 12.04 -5.71
CA MET A 218 0.00 12.03 -7.17
C MET A 218 0.10 13.45 -7.78
N ASP A 219 -0.54 14.43 -7.16
CA ASP A 219 -0.53 15.83 -7.62
C ASP A 219 0.87 16.47 -7.42
N GLU A 220 1.55 16.16 -6.31
CA GLU A 220 2.94 16.56 -6.02
C GLU A 220 3.94 16.06 -7.10
N CYS A 221 3.66 14.90 -7.72
CA CYS A 221 4.47 14.36 -8.83
C CYS A 221 4.36 15.20 -10.14
N GLY A 222 3.47 16.20 -10.20
CA GLY A 222 3.42 17.18 -11.30
C GLY A 222 2.75 16.70 -12.59
N ASP A 223 2.13 15.52 -12.60
CA ASP A 223 1.54 14.92 -13.79
C ASP A 223 0.06 15.25 -14.03
N LEU A 224 -0.57 15.94 -13.07
CA LEU A 224 -1.90 16.51 -13.21
C LEU A 224 -1.88 17.95 -12.69
N SER A 225 -1.72 18.92 -13.60
CA SER A 225 -2.35 20.23 -13.42
C SER A 225 -3.04 20.62 -14.72
N PRO A 226 -4.26 21.15 -14.63
CA PRO A 226 -4.35 22.59 -14.47
C PRO A 226 -5.26 23.00 -13.31
N LYS A 227 -4.72 23.79 -12.37
CA LYS A 227 -5.40 24.72 -11.45
C LYS A 227 -6.79 24.30 -10.91
N GLY A 228 -6.83 23.86 -9.66
CA GLY A 228 -7.99 23.98 -8.78
C GLY A 228 -7.52 24.42 -7.41
N LYS A 229 -7.68 25.71 -7.10
CA LYS A 229 -7.42 26.31 -5.79
C LYS A 229 -8.22 25.56 -4.71
N LEU A 230 -7.58 25.29 -3.57
CA LEU A 230 -8.27 25.37 -2.27
C LEU A 230 -8.49 26.86 -1.95
#